data_AF-A0A970YC84-F1
#
_entry.id   AF-A0A970YC84-F1
#
_cell.length_a   1.000
_cell.length_b   1.000
_cell.length_c   1.000
_cell.angle_alpha   90.00
_cell.angle_beta   90.00
_cell.angle_gamma   90.00
#
_symmetry.space_group_name_H-M   'P 1'
#
loop_
_entity.id
_entity.type
_entity.pdbx_description
1 polymer ?
#
loop_
_entity_poly.entity_id
_entity_poly.type
_entity_poly.pdbx_seq_one_letter_code
_entity_poly.pdbx_strand_id
1 'polypeptide(L)'
;MKNRIIQTAAALMFACMAAMAVGARASALTYKDVSANSWYSEHVSKLADRGVISGYPDMTFKPERVLTRGEFLKLVDRCVGGGAGQTGGNSWASGYLKELIELGIVLPNEIIDSSRSLDANITRFEMAAILVRASDYLGDARKDDPAARYAFTDYRSIPESCASSVAQSYSRGLLNGYPDGRFCGSKPLSRAEAAAVITRLLHPEKRVLPGNGSFAPVAGAVGFMSAAEQRARLFGDSSKTYFSSAAEAGARMTEITVPVWTKNSVGIKVASSLKLVVNKALADDVREIFGLIFNGPQKYCVLTAGGYGWRASLRSEHNRGSAVDINPFANPYVDAGGKIIVGDYYDPADEYSITASSDVVRAFAAYGWGWGGEGRWSSGALDYMHFSLTGT
;
A
#
# COMPACT_ATOMS: atom_id res chain seq x y z
N MET A 1 49.42 -51.21 -53.79
CA MET A 1 49.93 -49.85 -53.51
C MET A 1 49.03 -49.23 -52.47
N LYS A 2 49.47 -49.21 -51.20
CA LYS A 2 50.03 -48.04 -50.50
C LYS A 2 48.97 -47.01 -50.05
N ASN A 3 48.76 -47.00 -48.74
CA ASN A 3 48.87 -45.85 -47.84
C ASN A 3 47.90 -44.65 -47.94
N ARG A 4 47.05 -44.51 -46.90
CA ARG A 4 47.25 -43.65 -45.70
C ARG A 4 47.47 -42.13 -45.87
N ILE A 5 46.70 -41.36 -45.06
CA ILE A 5 47.01 -40.04 -44.41
C ILE A 5 46.69 -38.84 -45.35
N ILE A 6 45.96 -37.76 -45.00
CA ILE A 6 46.22 -36.71 -43.98
C ILE A 6 44.93 -35.89 -43.67
N GLN A 7 44.87 -35.41 -42.42
CA GLN A 7 43.85 -34.61 -41.74
C GLN A 7 43.88 -33.09 -42.07
N THR A 8 42.83 -32.36 -41.61
CA THR A 8 42.73 -30.91 -41.26
C THR A 8 42.78 -29.88 -42.40
N ALA A 9 42.07 -28.75 -42.46
CA ALA A 9 41.06 -27.99 -41.69
C ALA A 9 40.34 -27.10 -42.77
N ALA A 10 39.20 -26.45 -42.62
CA ALA A 10 38.71 -25.61 -41.55
C ALA A 10 37.21 -25.34 -41.76
N ALA A 11 36.48 -25.32 -40.64
CA ALA A 11 35.10 -24.87 -40.56
C ALA A 11 35.02 -23.35 -40.81
N LEU A 12 34.01 -22.89 -41.56
CA LEU A 12 33.34 -21.62 -41.27
C LEU A 12 31.96 -21.56 -41.94
N MET A 13 30.93 -21.55 -41.08
CA MET A 13 29.68 -20.79 -41.19
C MET A 13 28.88 -20.81 -42.50
N PHE A 14 27.81 -21.61 -42.52
CA PHE A 14 26.44 -21.05 -42.50
C PHE A 14 25.45 -22.14 -42.07
N ALA A 15 25.02 -22.07 -40.81
CA ALA A 15 24.06 -22.97 -40.22
C ALA A 15 22.68 -22.76 -40.86
N CYS A 16 22.16 -23.79 -41.52
CA CYS A 16 20.75 -23.92 -41.87
C CYS A 16 19.93 -24.12 -40.59
N MET A 17 19.66 -23.03 -39.88
CA MET A 17 18.57 -22.93 -38.90
C MET A 17 17.29 -22.54 -39.63
N ALA A 18 16.48 -23.55 -39.97
CA ALA A 18 15.06 -23.37 -40.24
C ALA A 18 14.32 -24.59 -39.67
N ALA A 19 14.49 -24.82 -38.37
CA ALA A 19 13.61 -25.68 -37.61
C ALA A 19 12.30 -24.92 -37.41
N MET A 20 11.22 -25.50 -37.94
CA MET A 20 9.87 -24.98 -37.93
C MET A 20 9.43 -24.49 -36.55
N ALA A 21 8.81 -23.31 -36.55
CA ALA A 21 8.16 -22.70 -35.42
C ALA A 21 7.18 -23.66 -34.73
N VAL A 22 7.60 -24.19 -33.57
CA VAL A 22 6.64 -24.62 -32.56
C VAL A 22 5.99 -23.34 -32.04
N GLY A 23 4.75 -23.11 -32.44
CA GLY A 23 3.97 -21.94 -32.06
C GLY A 23 4.00 -21.74 -30.55
N ALA A 24 4.36 -20.52 -30.15
CA ALA A 24 4.12 -20.04 -28.80
C ALA A 24 2.64 -20.28 -28.46
N ARG A 25 2.37 -21.09 -27.44
CA ARG A 25 1.04 -21.10 -26.82
C ARG A 25 0.88 -19.80 -26.04
N ALA A 26 0.40 -18.76 -26.70
CA ALA A 26 -0.27 -17.67 -26.04
C ALA A 26 -1.61 -18.21 -25.50
N SER A 27 -1.63 -18.63 -24.24
CA SER A 27 -2.89 -18.86 -23.53
C SER A 27 -3.18 -17.62 -22.70
N ALA A 28 -3.65 -16.55 -23.35
CA ALA A 28 -4.36 -15.50 -22.64
C ALA A 28 -5.70 -16.11 -22.17
N LEU A 29 -5.71 -16.72 -20.99
CA LEU A 29 -6.95 -17.06 -20.31
C LEU A 29 -7.61 -15.75 -19.88
N THR A 30 -8.36 -15.14 -20.80
CA THR A 30 -9.20 -13.98 -20.52
C THR A 30 -10.49 -14.47 -19.90
N TYR A 31 -10.60 -14.38 -18.57
CA TYR A 31 -11.87 -14.60 -17.88
C TYR A 31 -12.85 -13.48 -18.25
N LYS A 32 -14.10 -13.84 -18.56
CA LYS A 32 -15.13 -12.89 -19.03
C LYS A 32 -15.46 -11.78 -18.03
N ASP A 33 -15.22 -12.03 -16.75
CA ASP A 33 -15.51 -11.16 -15.61
C ASP A 33 -14.22 -10.56 -14.99
N VAL A 34 -13.10 -10.60 -15.72
CA VAL A 34 -11.85 -9.92 -15.35
C VAL A 34 -11.54 -8.89 -16.41
N SER A 35 -11.92 -7.63 -16.14
CA SER A 35 -11.55 -6.50 -16.99
C SER A 35 -10.04 -6.25 -16.92
N ALA A 36 -9.42 -5.90 -18.05
CA ALA A 36 -8.00 -5.53 -18.09
C ALA A 36 -7.66 -4.36 -17.16
N ASN A 37 -8.63 -3.47 -16.89
CA ASN A 37 -8.49 -2.31 -16.02
C ASN A 37 -8.79 -2.60 -14.54
N SER A 38 -9.21 -3.83 -14.19
CA SER A 38 -9.40 -4.20 -12.80
C SER A 38 -8.07 -4.25 -12.05
N TRP A 39 -8.04 -3.74 -10.82
CA TRP A 39 -6.82 -3.72 -9.98
C TRP A 39 -6.21 -5.11 -9.75
N TYR A 40 -7.01 -6.17 -9.84
CA TYR A 40 -6.59 -7.57 -9.68
C TYR A 40 -6.19 -8.27 -11.00
N SER A 41 -6.36 -7.64 -12.15
CA SER A 41 -6.17 -8.26 -13.47
C SER A 41 -4.76 -8.84 -13.64
N GLU A 42 -3.72 -8.07 -13.32
CA GLU A 42 -2.32 -8.52 -13.41
C GLU A 42 -2.05 -9.71 -12.48
N HIS A 43 -2.59 -9.69 -11.26
CA HIS A 43 -2.44 -10.77 -10.29
C HIS A 43 -3.06 -12.07 -10.80
N VAL A 44 -4.30 -11.98 -11.32
CA VAL A 44 -5.02 -13.13 -11.86
C VAL A 44 -4.29 -13.73 -13.06
N SER A 45 -3.86 -12.88 -14.01
CA SER A 45 -3.11 -13.34 -15.19
C SER A 45 -1.83 -14.06 -14.79
N LYS A 46 -0.98 -13.44 -13.96
CA LYS A 46 0.32 -14.00 -13.56
C LYS A 46 0.21 -15.34 -12.83
N LEU A 47 -0.81 -15.49 -11.99
CA LEU A 47 -1.04 -16.74 -11.26
C LEU A 47 -1.68 -17.81 -12.14
N ALA A 48 -2.51 -17.42 -13.11
CA ALA A 48 -3.10 -18.35 -14.07
C ALA A 48 -2.02 -18.93 -15.00
N ASP A 49 -1.11 -18.08 -15.49
CA ASP A 49 0.04 -18.50 -16.32
C ASP A 49 0.96 -19.48 -15.60
N ARG A 50 1.06 -19.36 -14.27
CA ARG A 50 1.81 -20.28 -13.40
C ARG A 50 1.04 -21.53 -12.99
N GLY A 51 -0.24 -21.66 -13.36
CA GLY A 51 -1.09 -22.77 -12.93
C GLY A 51 -1.38 -22.79 -11.42
N VAL A 52 -1.18 -21.67 -10.72
CA VAL A 52 -1.46 -21.51 -9.29
C VAL A 52 -2.96 -21.28 -9.06
N ILE A 53 -3.58 -20.45 -9.92
CA ILE A 53 -5.00 -20.17 -9.86
C ILE A 53 -5.68 -20.55 -11.18
N SER A 54 -6.96 -20.91 -11.11
CA SER A 54 -7.78 -21.22 -12.28
C SER A 54 -9.19 -20.69 -12.07
N GLY A 55 -9.85 -20.29 -13.16
CA GLY A 55 -11.27 -19.98 -13.18
C GLY A 55 -12.14 -21.21 -13.38
N TYR A 56 -13.37 -20.97 -13.80
CA TYR A 56 -14.42 -21.96 -13.93
C TYR A 56 -14.60 -22.41 -15.39
N PRO A 57 -15.23 -23.58 -15.63
CA PRO A 57 -15.52 -24.06 -16.99
C PRO A 57 -16.35 -23.11 -17.85
N ASP A 58 -17.10 -22.19 -17.24
CA ASP A 58 -17.92 -21.17 -17.90
C ASP A 58 -17.12 -19.93 -18.38
N MET A 59 -15.79 -19.98 -18.26
CA MET A 59 -14.84 -18.89 -18.54
C MET A 59 -14.94 -17.70 -17.57
N THR A 60 -15.48 -17.88 -16.37
CA THR A 60 -15.48 -16.87 -15.31
C THR A 60 -14.35 -17.12 -14.30
N PHE A 61 -13.92 -16.06 -13.62
CA PHE A 61 -13.01 -16.11 -12.47
C PHE A 61 -13.76 -15.96 -11.15
N LYS A 62 -14.89 -15.26 -11.12
CA LYS A 62 -15.71 -14.90 -9.94
C LYS A 62 -14.91 -14.09 -8.89
N PRO A 63 -14.38 -12.91 -9.25
CA PRO A 63 -13.44 -12.15 -8.41
C PRO A 63 -13.96 -11.86 -6.99
N GLU A 64 -15.25 -11.58 -6.85
CA GLU A 64 -15.89 -11.21 -5.57
C GLU A 64 -16.28 -12.42 -4.69
N ARG A 65 -16.15 -13.66 -5.20
CA ARG A 65 -16.51 -14.85 -4.42
C ARG A 65 -15.51 -15.01 -3.26
N VAL A 66 -16.02 -15.22 -2.06
CA VAL A 66 -15.19 -15.53 -0.88
C VAL A 66 -14.53 -16.89 -0.99
N LEU A 67 -13.28 -17.01 -0.52
CA LEU A 67 -12.52 -18.26 -0.51
C LEU A 67 -12.83 -19.11 0.73
N THR A 68 -12.83 -20.43 0.53
CA THR A 68 -12.78 -21.40 1.62
C THR A 68 -11.33 -21.65 2.08
N ARG A 69 -11.16 -22.25 3.26
CA ARG A 69 -9.85 -22.74 3.74
C ARG A 69 -9.21 -23.69 2.75
N GLY A 70 -9.95 -24.69 2.27
CA GLY A 70 -9.44 -25.68 1.33
C GLY A 70 -8.95 -25.07 0.02
N GLU A 71 -9.65 -24.06 -0.48
CA GLU A 71 -9.22 -23.32 -1.67
C GLU A 71 -7.95 -22.50 -1.43
N PHE A 72 -7.84 -21.83 -0.29
CA PHE A 72 -6.62 -21.08 0.05
C PHE A 72 -5.42 -22.00 0.27
N LEU A 73 -5.60 -23.13 0.97
CA LEU A 73 -4.56 -24.14 1.17
C LEU A 73 -4.04 -24.65 -0.17
N LYS A 74 -4.94 -24.94 -1.12
CA LYS A 74 -4.55 -25.31 -2.49
C LYS A 74 -3.69 -24.24 -3.16
N LEU A 75 -3.99 -22.94 -2.99
CA LEU A 75 -3.17 -21.88 -3.58
C LEU A 75 -1.76 -21.86 -2.99
N VAL A 76 -1.65 -21.96 -1.66
CA VAL A 76 -0.37 -21.95 -0.94
C VAL A 76 0.47 -23.19 -1.28
N ASP A 77 -0.15 -24.36 -1.33
CA ASP A 77 0.46 -25.63 -1.75
C ASP A 77 1.16 -25.48 -3.12
N ARG A 78 0.46 -24.91 -4.11
CA ARG A 78 1.04 -24.64 -5.44
C ARG A 78 2.20 -23.66 -5.41
N CYS A 79 2.22 -22.72 -4.46
CA CYS A 79 3.33 -21.77 -4.33
C CYS A 79 4.61 -22.41 -3.81
N VAL A 80 4.48 -23.42 -2.94
CA VAL A 80 5.63 -24.07 -2.29
C VAL A 80 6.14 -25.30 -3.03
N GLY A 81 5.69 -25.49 -4.29
CA GLY A 81 6.08 -26.62 -5.12
C GLY A 81 5.36 -27.92 -4.75
N GLY A 82 4.28 -27.83 -3.96
CA GLY A 82 3.46 -28.95 -3.57
C GLY A 82 2.67 -29.54 -4.73
N GLY A 83 2.20 -30.77 -4.53
CA GLY A 83 1.66 -31.60 -5.60
C GLY A 83 0.51 -32.51 -5.21
N ALA A 84 0.10 -32.56 -3.93
CA ALA A 84 -0.94 -33.47 -3.46
C ALA A 84 -2.36 -33.00 -3.84
N GLY A 85 -2.65 -32.97 -5.14
CA GLY A 85 -3.99 -33.07 -5.66
C GLY A 85 -4.46 -34.52 -5.65
N GLN A 86 -4.96 -34.96 -4.49
CA GLN A 86 -5.60 -36.25 -4.17
C GLN A 86 -4.69 -37.41 -3.74
N THR A 87 -4.84 -37.81 -2.46
CA THR A 87 -5.03 -39.21 -2.01
C THR A 87 -5.42 -39.22 -0.52
N GLY A 88 -6.69 -39.52 -0.22
CA GLY A 88 -7.18 -39.84 1.13
C GLY A 88 -7.47 -38.65 2.07
N GLY A 89 -8.42 -38.85 2.98
CA GLY A 89 -8.86 -37.87 3.98
C GLY A 89 -10.37 -37.64 4.01
N ASN A 90 -10.83 -36.67 4.81
CA ASN A 90 -12.25 -36.38 5.04
C ASN A 90 -12.85 -35.28 4.12
N SER A 91 -12.06 -34.76 3.17
CA SER A 91 -12.43 -33.68 2.23
C SER A 91 -11.55 -33.69 0.96
N TRP A 92 -12.02 -33.03 -0.10
CA TRP A 92 -11.25 -32.81 -1.33
C TRP A 92 -9.92 -32.05 -1.09
N ALA A 93 -9.86 -31.24 -0.03
CA ALA A 93 -8.69 -30.45 0.32
C ALA A 93 -7.77 -31.10 1.37
N SER A 94 -8.08 -32.33 1.82
CA SER A 94 -7.31 -33.03 2.86
C SER A 94 -5.85 -33.26 2.46
N GLY A 95 -5.60 -33.56 1.19
CA GLY A 95 -4.23 -33.73 0.66
C GLY A 95 -3.38 -32.47 0.84
N TYR A 96 -3.91 -31.31 0.46
CA TYR A 96 -3.23 -30.02 0.63
C TYR A 96 -2.99 -29.69 2.10
N LEU A 97 -3.98 -29.93 2.97
CA LEU A 97 -3.82 -29.69 4.40
C LEU A 97 -2.69 -30.56 4.97
N LYS A 98 -2.67 -31.85 4.63
CA LYS A 98 -1.67 -32.79 5.13
C LYS A 98 -0.26 -32.39 4.68
N GLU A 99 -0.08 -32.09 3.40
CA GLU A 99 1.21 -31.65 2.85
C GLU A 99 1.70 -30.36 3.52
N LEU A 100 0.82 -29.36 3.68
CA LEU A 100 1.18 -28.11 4.36
C LEU A 100 1.48 -28.30 5.87
N ILE A 101 0.91 -29.31 6.52
CA ILE A 101 1.29 -29.70 7.89
C ILE A 101 2.69 -30.31 7.90
N GLU A 102 3.01 -31.21 6.96
CA GLU A 102 4.32 -31.85 6.83
C GLU A 102 5.44 -30.83 6.55
N LEU A 103 5.13 -29.78 5.78
CA LEU A 103 6.05 -28.66 5.51
C LEU A 103 6.14 -27.66 6.68
N GLY A 104 5.34 -27.80 7.74
CA GLY A 104 5.29 -26.87 8.87
C GLY A 104 4.62 -25.52 8.56
N ILE A 105 3.93 -25.41 7.42
CA ILE A 105 3.22 -24.20 6.98
C ILE A 105 1.85 -24.08 7.66
N VAL A 106 1.21 -25.20 7.98
CA VAL A 106 0.03 -25.27 8.85
C VAL A 106 0.42 -26.05 10.10
N LEU A 107 0.07 -25.56 11.28
CA LEU A 107 0.38 -26.28 12.52
C LEU A 107 -0.66 -27.38 12.78
N PRO A 108 -0.28 -28.48 13.46
CA PRO A 108 -1.22 -29.50 13.87
C PRO A 108 -2.39 -28.90 14.66
N ASN A 109 -3.62 -29.27 14.29
CA ASN A 109 -4.88 -28.81 14.89
C ASN A 109 -5.27 -27.34 14.63
N GLU A 110 -4.48 -26.56 13.86
CA GLU A 110 -4.87 -25.20 13.46
C GLU A 110 -6.08 -25.21 12.52
N ILE A 111 -6.13 -26.19 11.62
CA ILE A 111 -7.28 -26.48 10.74
C ILE A 111 -7.66 -27.95 10.91
N ILE A 112 -8.94 -28.20 11.18
CA ILE A 112 -9.49 -29.55 11.34
C ILE A 112 -9.66 -30.20 9.96
N ASP A 113 -9.17 -31.42 9.77
CA ASP A 113 -9.42 -32.21 8.56
C ASP A 113 -10.85 -32.76 8.53
N SER A 114 -11.78 -31.91 8.08
CA SER A 114 -13.17 -32.27 7.81
C SER A 114 -13.73 -31.40 6.70
N SER A 115 -14.70 -31.91 5.93
CA SER A 115 -15.39 -31.13 4.90
C SER A 115 -15.96 -29.82 5.46
N ARG A 116 -16.62 -29.84 6.64
CA ARG A 116 -17.15 -28.63 7.29
C ARG A 116 -16.07 -27.56 7.55
N SER A 117 -14.91 -27.97 8.04
CA SER A 117 -13.81 -27.05 8.36
C SER A 117 -13.15 -26.49 7.09
N LEU A 118 -12.93 -27.35 6.09
CA LEU A 118 -12.23 -27.00 4.86
C LEU A 118 -13.11 -26.20 3.88
N ASP A 119 -14.43 -26.37 3.94
CA ASP A 119 -15.40 -25.59 3.17
C ASP A 119 -15.82 -24.28 3.87
N ALA A 120 -15.41 -24.06 5.13
CA ALA A 120 -15.61 -22.79 5.80
C ALA A 120 -14.73 -21.70 5.17
N ASN A 121 -15.22 -20.46 5.19
CA ASN A 121 -14.45 -19.31 4.71
C ASN A 121 -13.19 -19.13 5.54
N ILE A 122 -12.07 -18.86 4.87
CA ILE A 122 -10.81 -18.59 5.56
C ILE A 122 -10.80 -17.17 6.12
N THR A 123 -10.29 -17.01 7.34
CA THR A 123 -10.14 -15.72 8.01
C THR A 123 -8.78 -15.09 7.75
N ARG A 124 -8.67 -13.76 7.86
CA ARG A 124 -7.39 -13.05 7.71
C ARG A 124 -6.37 -13.41 8.80
N PHE A 125 -6.81 -13.82 9.99
CA PHE A 125 -5.93 -14.39 11.01
C PHE A 125 -5.27 -15.70 10.55
N GLU A 126 -6.05 -16.64 10.03
CA GLU A 126 -5.53 -17.91 9.51
C GLU A 126 -4.61 -17.67 8.30
N MET A 127 -4.99 -16.75 7.40
CA MET A 127 -4.14 -16.38 6.27
C MET A 127 -2.81 -15.79 6.73
N ALA A 128 -2.78 -14.89 7.71
CA ALA A 128 -1.55 -14.30 8.22
C ALA A 128 -0.58 -15.37 8.73
N ALA A 129 -1.09 -16.33 9.51
CA ALA A 129 -0.29 -17.43 10.05
C ALA A 129 0.30 -18.32 8.94
N ILE A 130 -0.54 -18.73 7.98
CA ILE A 130 -0.13 -19.59 6.86
C ILE A 130 0.86 -18.88 5.94
N LEU A 131 0.61 -17.61 5.58
CA LEU A 131 1.45 -16.86 4.65
C LEU A 131 2.84 -16.58 5.20
N VAL A 132 2.93 -16.26 6.50
CA VAL A 132 4.22 -16.03 7.17
C VAL A 132 5.08 -17.28 7.11
N ARG A 133 4.52 -18.43 7.49
CA ARG A 133 5.26 -19.70 7.44
C ARG A 133 5.56 -20.15 6.02
N ALA A 134 4.65 -19.92 5.08
CA ALA A 134 4.91 -20.15 3.66
C ALA A 134 6.04 -19.25 3.13
N SER A 135 6.09 -17.97 3.53
CA SER A 135 7.21 -17.10 3.14
C SER A 135 8.53 -17.51 3.76
N ASP A 136 8.53 -17.98 5.02
CA ASP A 136 9.74 -18.55 5.65
C ASP A 136 10.22 -19.79 4.90
N TYR A 137 9.30 -20.68 4.53
CA TYR A 137 9.62 -21.86 3.71
C TYR A 137 10.24 -21.48 2.36
N LEU A 138 9.74 -20.40 1.73
CA LEU A 138 10.27 -19.87 0.48
C LEU A 138 11.58 -19.07 0.65
N GLY A 139 12.17 -19.02 1.85
CA GLY A 139 13.47 -18.41 2.12
C GLY A 139 13.43 -16.90 2.34
N ASP A 140 12.31 -16.34 2.79
CA ASP A 140 12.21 -14.93 3.12
C ASP A 140 13.08 -14.56 4.34
N ALA A 141 14.05 -13.67 4.13
CA ALA A 141 14.97 -13.21 5.16
C ALA A 141 14.58 -11.86 5.79
N ARG A 142 13.38 -11.34 5.51
CA ARG A 142 12.94 -10.05 6.06
C ARG A 142 12.82 -10.10 7.58
N LYS A 143 13.34 -9.05 8.22
CA LYS A 143 13.21 -8.86 9.66
C LYS A 143 11.81 -8.37 10.00
N ASP A 144 11.20 -9.04 10.96
CA ASP A 144 9.88 -8.70 11.47
C ASP A 144 9.96 -7.59 12.52
N ASP A 145 8.92 -6.76 12.60
CA ASP A 145 8.74 -5.79 13.67
C ASP A 145 7.55 -6.24 14.55
N PRO A 146 7.80 -6.74 15.77
CA PRO A 146 6.73 -7.13 16.68
C PRO A 146 5.76 -5.99 17.02
N ALA A 147 6.19 -4.73 16.90
CA ALA A 147 5.34 -3.56 17.12
C ALA A 147 4.38 -3.28 15.95
N ALA A 148 4.57 -3.92 14.80
CA ALA A 148 3.77 -3.69 13.60
C ALA A 148 2.28 -4.04 13.80
N ARG A 149 1.93 -4.90 14.78
CA ARG A 149 0.53 -5.16 15.15
C ARG A 149 -0.22 -3.90 15.64
N TYR A 150 0.49 -2.93 16.20
CA TYR A 150 -0.09 -1.69 16.70
C TYR A 150 -0.39 -0.67 15.60
N ALA A 151 0.00 -0.96 14.34
CA ALA A 151 -0.34 -0.13 13.20
C ALA A 151 -1.84 -0.19 12.83
N PHE A 152 -2.59 -1.13 13.40
CA PHE A 152 -4.02 -1.30 13.15
C PHE A 152 -4.86 -0.67 14.25
N THR A 153 -5.91 0.07 13.90
CA THR A 153 -6.81 0.71 14.86
C THR A 153 -7.60 -0.30 15.70
N ASP A 154 -7.83 -1.50 15.17
CA ASP A 154 -8.44 -2.63 15.86
C ASP A 154 -7.44 -3.59 16.51
N TYR A 155 -6.19 -3.17 16.77
CA TYR A 155 -5.15 -4.03 17.36
C TYR A 155 -5.58 -4.71 18.66
N ARG A 156 -6.44 -4.06 19.47
CA ARG A 156 -6.97 -4.62 20.72
C ARG A 156 -7.92 -5.81 20.50
N SER A 157 -8.46 -5.95 19.29
CA SER A 157 -9.32 -7.07 18.88
C SER A 157 -8.53 -8.22 18.26
N ILE A 158 -7.21 -8.07 18.08
CA ILE A 158 -6.35 -9.15 17.59
C ILE A 158 -6.09 -10.11 18.76
N PRO A 159 -6.49 -11.39 18.66
CA PRO A 159 -6.15 -12.37 19.68
C PRO A 159 -4.64 -12.49 19.86
N GLU A 160 -4.17 -12.67 21.10
CA GLU A 160 -2.73 -12.75 21.38
C GLU A 160 -2.05 -13.90 20.61
N SER A 161 -2.75 -15.01 20.41
CA SER A 161 -2.29 -16.14 19.58
C SER A 161 -2.03 -15.77 18.11
N CYS A 162 -2.70 -14.73 17.60
CA CYS A 162 -2.58 -14.27 16.22
C CYS A 162 -1.63 -13.07 16.09
N ALA A 163 -1.30 -12.41 17.20
CA ALA A 163 -0.61 -11.12 17.19
C ALA A 163 0.74 -11.17 16.45
N SER A 164 1.51 -12.23 16.67
CA SER A 164 2.81 -12.41 16.03
C SER A 164 2.65 -12.55 14.51
N SER A 165 1.79 -13.47 14.05
CA SER A 165 1.54 -13.66 12.62
C SER A 165 0.96 -12.43 11.94
N VAL A 166 0.09 -11.67 12.62
CA VAL A 166 -0.42 -10.40 12.09
C VAL A 166 0.71 -9.38 11.93
N ALA A 167 1.53 -9.18 12.96
CA ALA A 167 2.69 -8.28 12.91
C ALA A 167 3.64 -8.67 11.76
N GLN A 168 4.04 -9.94 11.69
CA GLN A 168 4.95 -10.45 10.68
C GLN A 168 4.37 -10.34 9.26
N SER A 169 3.12 -10.74 9.06
CA SER A 169 2.47 -10.66 7.74
C SER A 169 2.39 -9.22 7.23
N TYR A 170 2.20 -8.26 8.15
CA TYR A 170 2.22 -6.84 7.86
C TYR A 170 3.64 -6.35 7.59
N SER A 171 4.61 -6.59 8.49
CA SER A 171 6.05 -6.27 8.32
C SER A 171 6.61 -6.75 6.99
N ARG A 172 6.24 -7.98 6.57
CA ARG A 172 6.69 -8.59 5.33
C ARG A 172 5.94 -8.09 4.10
N GLY A 173 4.87 -7.31 4.27
CA GLY A 173 4.03 -6.77 3.22
C GLY A 173 3.17 -7.79 2.48
N LEU A 174 2.86 -8.91 3.15
CA LEU A 174 2.03 -10.00 2.64
C LEU A 174 0.54 -9.64 2.77
N LEU A 175 0.13 -9.25 3.98
CA LEU A 175 -1.21 -8.77 4.30
C LEU A 175 -1.15 -7.36 4.87
N ASN A 176 -2.01 -6.48 4.37
CA ASN A 176 -2.15 -5.10 4.84
C ASN A 176 -3.52 -4.87 5.48
N GLY A 177 -3.65 -3.79 6.24
CA GLY A 177 -4.92 -3.32 6.78
C GLY A 177 -5.86 -2.82 5.69
N TYR A 178 -7.10 -2.58 6.09
CA TYR A 178 -8.12 -1.94 5.26
C TYR A 178 -8.02 -0.42 5.35
N PRO A 179 -8.73 0.29 4.45
CA PRO A 179 -8.67 1.73 4.42
C PRO A 179 -9.04 2.49 5.68
N ASP A 180 -9.89 1.89 6.50
CA ASP A 180 -10.30 2.38 7.83
C ASP A 180 -9.23 2.18 8.92
N GLY A 181 -8.02 1.78 8.54
CA GLY A 181 -6.90 1.52 9.45
C GLY A 181 -7.02 0.20 10.21
N ARG A 182 -8.02 -0.64 9.94
CA ARG A 182 -8.25 -1.90 10.67
C ARG A 182 -7.57 -3.09 9.99
N PHE A 183 -7.14 -4.08 10.78
CA PHE A 183 -6.72 -5.37 10.23
C PHE A 183 -7.91 -6.24 9.81
N CYS A 184 -9.05 -6.14 10.50
CA CYS A 184 -10.28 -6.91 10.25
C CYS A 184 -10.03 -8.43 10.21
N GLY A 185 -9.38 -8.98 11.24
CA GLY A 185 -8.83 -10.35 11.18
C GLY A 185 -9.85 -11.48 10.96
N SER A 186 -11.11 -11.30 11.32
CA SER A 186 -12.18 -12.29 11.06
C SER A 186 -12.80 -12.18 9.67
N LYS A 187 -12.52 -11.12 8.91
CA LYS A 187 -13.11 -10.90 7.58
C LYS A 187 -12.52 -11.91 6.58
N PRO A 188 -13.35 -12.57 5.75
CA PRO A 188 -12.85 -13.42 4.68
C PRO A 188 -12.31 -12.61 3.50
N LEU A 189 -11.50 -13.24 2.64
CA LEU A 189 -11.05 -12.65 1.37
C LEU A 189 -11.86 -13.18 0.18
N SER A 190 -12.07 -12.28 -0.78
CA SER A 190 -12.50 -12.60 -2.14
C SER A 190 -11.40 -13.29 -2.95
N ARG A 191 -11.76 -13.89 -4.09
CA ARG A 191 -10.81 -14.48 -5.05
C ARG A 191 -9.84 -13.47 -5.63
N ALA A 192 -10.29 -12.24 -5.87
CA ALA A 192 -9.43 -11.14 -6.31
C ALA A 192 -8.39 -10.77 -5.24
N GLU A 193 -8.80 -10.61 -3.98
CA GLU A 193 -7.90 -10.34 -2.87
C GLU A 193 -6.90 -11.49 -2.64
N ALA A 194 -7.36 -12.74 -2.72
CA ALA A 194 -6.48 -13.91 -2.62
C ALA A 194 -5.42 -13.92 -3.73
N ALA A 195 -5.77 -13.60 -4.98
CA ALA A 195 -4.81 -13.51 -6.08
C ALA A 195 -3.72 -12.46 -5.81
N ALA A 196 -4.08 -11.30 -5.26
CA ALA A 196 -3.11 -10.29 -4.88
C ALA A 196 -2.17 -10.74 -3.76
N VAL A 197 -2.72 -11.39 -2.73
CA VAL A 197 -1.96 -11.90 -1.59
C VAL A 197 -1.00 -13.02 -2.01
N ILE A 198 -1.45 -13.96 -2.84
CA ILE A 198 -0.61 -15.03 -3.38
C ILE A 198 0.46 -14.48 -4.32
N THR A 199 0.16 -13.43 -5.10
CA THR A 199 1.19 -12.72 -5.86
C THR A 199 2.27 -12.17 -4.94
N ARG A 200 1.90 -11.51 -3.83
CA ARG A 200 2.86 -10.96 -2.85
C ARG A 200 3.70 -12.03 -2.17
N LEU A 201 3.15 -13.23 -1.96
CA LEU A 201 3.89 -14.38 -1.45
C LEU A 201 5.02 -14.77 -2.42
N LEU A 202 4.69 -14.95 -3.70
CA LEU A 202 5.63 -15.39 -4.75
C LEU A 202 6.57 -14.29 -5.27
N HIS A 203 6.18 -13.03 -5.12
CA HIS A 203 6.87 -11.87 -5.69
C HIS A 203 7.19 -10.85 -4.60
N PRO A 204 8.32 -11.02 -3.87
CA PRO A 204 8.82 -10.09 -2.85
C PRO A 204 8.84 -8.61 -3.24
N GLU A 205 9.01 -8.31 -4.54
CA GLU A 205 9.02 -6.98 -5.14
C GLU A 205 7.62 -6.37 -5.32
N LYS A 206 6.56 -7.18 -5.28
CA LYS A 206 5.16 -6.76 -5.38
C LYS A 206 4.50 -6.55 -4.01
N ARG A 207 5.25 -6.75 -2.92
CA ARG A 207 4.77 -6.61 -1.56
C ARG A 207 4.54 -5.15 -1.19
N VAL A 208 3.51 -4.92 -0.39
CA VAL A 208 3.16 -3.59 0.11
C VAL A 208 3.65 -3.52 1.54
N LEU A 209 4.85 -3.00 1.74
CA LEU A 209 5.52 -2.97 3.05
C LEU A 209 4.92 -1.86 3.95
N PRO A 210 4.98 -2.00 5.29
CA PRO A 210 4.69 -0.91 6.20
C PRO A 210 5.68 0.22 5.92
N GLY A 211 5.18 1.43 5.73
CA GLY A 211 6.02 2.53 5.27
C GLY A 211 6.23 2.60 3.74
N ASN A 212 5.61 1.71 2.97
CA ASN A 212 5.40 1.82 1.51
C ASN A 212 3.93 1.69 1.08
N GLY A 213 3.01 1.33 1.99
CA GLY A 213 1.57 1.40 1.76
C GLY A 213 1.05 2.80 2.03
N SER A 214 0.38 3.43 1.05
CA SER A 214 -0.41 4.63 1.28
C SER A 214 -1.38 4.39 2.44
N PHE A 215 -1.52 5.35 3.37
CA PHE A 215 -2.76 5.39 4.16
C PHE A 215 -3.89 5.41 3.15
N ALA A 216 -4.89 4.59 3.35
CA ALA A 216 -5.91 4.50 2.33
C ALA A 216 -6.79 5.76 2.34
N PRO A 217 -7.45 6.05 1.21
CA PRO A 217 -8.43 7.13 1.12
C PRO A 217 -9.46 7.06 2.24
N VAL A 218 -9.59 8.14 3.00
CA VAL A 218 -10.63 8.30 4.02
C VAL A 218 -11.92 8.70 3.32
N ALA A 219 -12.87 7.76 3.32
CA ALA A 219 -14.19 7.99 2.73
C ALA A 219 -14.86 9.20 3.40
N GLY A 220 -15.32 10.16 2.58
CA GLY A 220 -15.98 11.37 3.05
C GLY A 220 -15.04 12.53 3.41
N ALA A 221 -13.72 12.36 3.34
CA ALA A 221 -12.77 13.47 3.45
C ALA A 221 -13.03 14.52 2.37
N VAL A 222 -12.81 15.80 2.71
CA VAL A 222 -13.18 16.91 1.81
C VAL A 222 -12.40 16.83 0.49
N GLY A 223 -11.17 16.32 0.49
CA GLY A 223 -10.34 16.23 -0.73
C GLY A 223 -10.85 15.25 -1.79
N PHE A 224 -11.74 14.31 -1.43
CA PHE A 224 -12.36 13.42 -2.41
C PHE A 224 -13.74 13.88 -2.89
N MET A 225 -14.25 15.01 -2.37
CA MET A 225 -15.48 15.62 -2.86
C MET A 225 -15.24 16.26 -4.24
N SER A 226 -16.30 16.47 -5.01
CA SER A 226 -16.22 17.22 -6.26
C SER A 226 -15.73 18.66 -6.02
N ALA A 227 -15.14 19.29 -7.03
CA ALA A 227 -14.64 20.66 -6.90
C ALA A 227 -15.74 21.67 -6.49
N ALA A 228 -16.99 21.44 -6.90
CA ALA A 228 -18.12 22.28 -6.50
C ALA A 228 -18.48 22.10 -5.01
N GLU A 229 -18.45 20.87 -4.50
CA GLU A 229 -18.68 20.56 -3.09
C GLU A 229 -17.56 21.09 -2.21
N GLN A 230 -16.30 20.95 -2.62
CA GLN A 230 -15.15 21.55 -1.93
C GLN A 230 -15.31 23.07 -1.81
N ARG A 231 -15.67 23.75 -2.90
CA ARG A 231 -15.91 25.20 -2.89
C ARG A 231 -17.09 25.58 -1.99
N ALA A 232 -18.19 24.83 -2.05
CA ALA A 232 -19.34 25.04 -1.17
C ALA A 232 -18.95 24.89 0.31
N ARG A 233 -18.10 23.91 0.65
CA ARG A 233 -17.60 23.71 2.02
C ARG A 233 -16.67 24.82 2.49
N LEU A 234 -15.69 25.19 1.66
CA LEU A 234 -14.66 26.16 2.04
C LEU A 234 -15.19 27.60 2.09
N PHE A 235 -16.04 27.98 1.12
CA PHE A 235 -16.47 29.35 0.91
C PHE A 235 -17.94 29.60 1.32
N GLY A 236 -18.74 28.53 1.44
CA GLY A 236 -20.20 28.64 1.52
C GLY A 236 -20.88 28.89 0.18
N ASP A 237 -20.12 28.78 -0.93
CA ASP A 237 -20.56 29.07 -2.29
C ASP A 237 -19.79 28.18 -3.27
N SER A 238 -20.52 27.37 -4.05
CA SER A 238 -19.95 26.42 -5.00
C SER A 238 -19.29 27.07 -6.23
N SER A 239 -19.47 28.37 -6.44
CA SER A 239 -18.89 29.15 -7.54
C SER A 239 -17.63 29.92 -7.15
N LYS A 240 -17.44 30.18 -5.85
CA LYS A 240 -16.28 30.93 -5.35
C LYS A 240 -15.02 30.07 -5.30
N THR A 241 -13.90 30.67 -5.66
CA THR A 241 -12.56 30.03 -5.63
C THR A 241 -11.57 30.74 -4.71
N TYR A 242 -11.93 31.89 -4.16
CA TYR A 242 -11.10 32.67 -3.23
C TYR A 242 -11.97 33.56 -2.34
N PHE A 243 -11.40 33.99 -1.21
CA PHE A 243 -11.95 35.06 -0.38
C PHE A 243 -11.47 36.42 -0.90
N SER A 244 -12.33 37.44 -0.81
CA SER A 244 -12.07 38.79 -1.32
C SER A 244 -11.31 39.67 -0.32
N SER A 245 -11.28 39.27 0.96
CA SER A 245 -10.60 40.01 2.02
C SER A 245 -10.16 39.11 3.18
N ALA A 246 -9.20 39.59 3.98
CA ALA A 246 -8.76 38.94 5.20
C ALA A 246 -9.90 38.76 6.22
N ALA A 247 -10.86 39.68 6.25
CA ALA A 247 -12.02 39.61 7.13
C ALA A 247 -12.98 38.48 6.70
N GLU A 248 -13.25 38.35 5.40
CA GLU A 248 -14.06 37.26 4.85
C GLU A 248 -13.42 35.89 5.13
N ALA A 249 -12.10 35.79 4.90
CA ALA A 249 -11.35 34.57 5.18
C ALA A 249 -11.35 34.26 6.69
N GLY A 250 -11.01 35.22 7.53
CA GLY A 250 -10.94 35.06 8.99
C GLY A 250 -12.25 34.55 9.61
N ALA A 251 -13.41 34.95 9.10
CA ALA A 251 -14.71 34.45 9.53
C ALA A 251 -14.89 32.93 9.31
N ARG A 252 -14.12 32.34 8.38
CA ARG A 252 -14.12 30.91 8.04
C ARG A 252 -12.95 30.15 8.68
N MET A 253 -12.07 30.79 9.43
CA MET A 253 -10.92 30.14 10.05
C MET A 253 -11.18 29.72 11.50
N THR A 254 -10.47 28.69 11.95
CA THR A 254 -10.42 28.26 13.35
C THR A 254 -9.02 27.82 13.72
N GLU A 255 -8.63 28.08 14.97
CA GLU A 255 -7.44 27.46 15.55
C GLU A 255 -7.78 26.01 15.93
N ILE A 256 -6.87 25.10 15.66
CA ILE A 256 -6.89 23.70 16.09
C ILE A 256 -5.57 23.37 16.78
N THR A 257 -5.61 22.39 17.68
CA THR A 257 -4.40 21.78 18.26
C THR A 257 -4.23 20.39 17.70
N VAL A 258 -3.04 20.07 17.23
CA VAL A 258 -2.70 18.79 16.59
C VAL A 258 -1.57 18.09 17.32
N PRO A 259 -1.59 16.74 17.43
CA PRO A 259 -0.53 15.99 18.05
C PRO A 259 0.69 15.92 17.12
N VAL A 260 1.90 16.03 17.68
CA VAL A 260 3.15 15.92 16.92
C VAL A 260 4.23 15.20 17.70
N TRP A 261 5.20 14.62 16.99
CA TRP A 261 6.48 14.28 17.59
C TRP A 261 7.42 15.48 17.45
N THR A 262 8.15 15.79 18.52
CA THR A 262 9.27 16.74 18.52
C THR A 262 10.46 16.10 19.20
N LYS A 263 11.59 16.80 19.30
CA LYS A 263 12.74 16.35 20.09
C LYS A 263 12.92 17.20 21.34
N ASN A 264 13.27 16.56 22.44
CA ASN A 264 13.75 17.26 23.63
C ASN A 264 15.21 17.74 23.44
N SER A 265 15.77 18.41 24.44
CA SER A 265 17.12 19.01 24.40
C SER A 265 18.27 18.02 24.15
N VAL A 266 18.03 16.72 24.33
CA VAL A 266 19.02 15.65 24.10
C VAL A 266 18.73 14.84 22.84
N GLY A 267 17.79 15.30 22.00
CA GLY A 267 17.52 14.70 20.69
C GLY A 267 16.59 13.48 20.70
N ILE A 268 15.92 13.19 21.82
CA ILE A 268 14.97 12.07 21.92
C ILE A 268 13.59 12.55 21.45
N LYS A 269 12.94 11.74 20.60
CA LYS A 269 11.56 12.00 20.17
C LYS A 269 10.59 11.91 21.35
N VAL A 270 9.82 12.97 21.54
CA VAL A 270 8.79 13.09 22.58
C VAL A 270 7.48 13.58 21.96
N ALA A 271 6.36 13.14 22.54
CA ALA A 271 5.05 13.61 22.14
C ALA A 271 4.86 15.08 22.56
N SER A 272 4.25 15.87 21.69
CA SER A 272 3.93 17.28 21.91
C SER A 272 2.69 17.65 21.10
N SER A 273 2.39 18.95 21.01
CA SER A 273 1.31 19.48 20.17
C SER A 273 1.70 20.80 19.53
N LEU A 274 1.10 21.09 18.38
CA LEU A 274 1.20 22.38 17.70
C LEU A 274 -0.19 22.99 17.49
N LYS A 275 -0.24 24.31 17.39
CA LYS A 275 -1.44 25.06 17.02
C LYS A 275 -1.37 25.47 15.56
N LEU A 276 -2.47 25.30 14.86
CA LEU A 276 -2.64 25.67 13.46
C LEU A 276 -3.94 26.44 13.29
N VAL A 277 -3.93 27.47 12.46
CA VAL A 277 -5.17 28.10 12.00
C VAL A 277 -5.52 27.49 10.64
N VAL A 278 -6.72 26.95 10.49
CA VAL A 278 -7.19 26.31 9.24
C VAL A 278 -8.62 26.71 8.93
N ASN A 279 -9.12 26.39 7.74
CA ASN A 279 -10.53 26.55 7.43
C ASN A 279 -11.38 25.67 8.37
N LYS A 280 -12.46 26.21 8.94
CA LYS A 280 -13.40 25.48 9.82
C LYS A 280 -13.90 24.19 9.18
N ALA A 281 -14.11 24.18 7.87
CA ALA A 281 -14.57 23.00 7.14
C ALA A 281 -13.53 21.88 7.04
N LEU A 282 -12.26 22.16 7.32
CA LEU A 282 -11.14 21.22 7.26
C LEU A 282 -10.57 20.88 8.64
N ALA A 283 -11.13 21.44 9.72
CA ALA A 283 -10.57 21.30 11.05
C ALA A 283 -10.46 19.83 11.50
N ASP A 284 -11.47 19.02 11.21
CA ASP A 284 -11.49 17.60 11.60
C ASP A 284 -10.52 16.80 10.72
N ASP A 285 -10.57 16.97 9.40
CA ASP A 285 -9.62 16.36 8.45
C ASP A 285 -8.16 16.64 8.86
N VAL A 286 -7.81 17.90 9.16
CA VAL A 286 -6.44 18.25 9.54
C VAL A 286 -6.05 17.65 10.90
N ARG A 287 -6.96 17.59 11.88
CA ARG A 287 -6.65 16.90 13.14
C ARG A 287 -6.37 15.42 12.92
N GLU A 288 -7.14 14.76 12.08
CA GLU A 288 -6.95 13.35 11.78
C GLU A 288 -5.71 13.08 10.93
N ILE A 289 -5.39 13.94 9.95
CA ILE A 289 -4.12 13.89 9.19
C ILE A 289 -2.94 13.91 10.16
N PHE A 290 -2.90 14.87 11.09
CA PHE A 290 -1.83 14.93 12.08
C PHE A 290 -1.89 13.76 13.08
N GLY A 291 -3.08 13.21 13.36
CA GLY A 291 -3.24 11.95 14.09
C GLY A 291 -2.57 10.77 13.38
N LEU A 292 -2.72 10.66 12.05
CA LEU A 292 -2.04 9.64 11.24
C LEU A 292 -0.52 9.84 11.23
N ILE A 293 -0.05 11.08 11.11
CA ILE A 293 1.39 11.40 11.18
C ILE A 293 1.96 11.03 12.57
N PHE A 294 1.23 11.38 13.63
CA PHE A 294 1.64 11.11 15.01
C PHE A 294 1.68 9.60 15.32
N ASN A 295 0.69 8.85 14.87
CA ASN A 295 0.63 7.40 15.11
C ASN A 295 1.40 6.59 14.05
N GLY A 296 1.94 7.25 13.02
CA GLY A 296 2.69 6.65 11.95
C GLY A 296 4.03 6.05 12.41
N PRO A 297 4.54 5.03 11.69
CA PRO A 297 5.76 4.31 12.06
C PRO A 297 7.01 5.19 12.09
N GLN A 298 7.09 6.25 11.28
CA GLN A 298 8.24 7.15 11.26
C GLN A 298 8.29 8.06 12.49
N LYS A 299 7.14 8.26 13.15
CA LYS A 299 6.99 9.28 14.22
C LYS A 299 7.63 10.58 13.77
N TYR A 300 7.22 11.05 12.60
CA TYR A 300 7.88 12.13 11.90
C TYR A 300 7.91 13.39 12.78
N CYS A 301 9.10 13.99 12.94
CA CYS A 301 9.29 15.11 13.84
C CYS A 301 8.78 16.39 13.19
N VAL A 302 7.71 16.98 13.72
CA VAL A 302 7.18 18.27 13.27
C VAL A 302 7.63 19.34 14.26
N LEU A 303 8.65 20.11 13.87
CA LEU A 303 9.15 21.24 14.65
C LEU A 303 8.26 22.46 14.48
N THR A 304 7.81 22.70 13.25
CA THR A 304 6.93 23.81 12.91
C THR A 304 5.94 23.37 11.84
N ALA A 305 4.73 23.92 11.92
CA ALA A 305 3.73 23.79 10.87
C ALA A 305 2.95 25.11 10.78
N GLY A 306 2.62 25.55 9.56
CA GLY A 306 1.92 26.79 9.29
C GLY A 306 0.69 26.55 8.41
N GLY A 307 -0.47 27.04 8.84
CA GLY A 307 -1.73 26.91 8.09
C GLY A 307 -2.12 28.21 7.38
N TYR A 308 -3.29 28.73 7.72
CA TYR A 308 -3.81 30.02 7.25
C TYR A 308 -2.83 31.17 7.52
N GLY A 309 -2.63 31.99 6.50
CA GLY A 309 -1.91 33.25 6.58
C GLY A 309 -2.30 34.11 5.40
N TRP A 310 -2.90 35.27 5.65
CA TRP A 310 -3.39 36.15 4.59
C TRP A 310 -2.25 36.78 3.78
N ARG A 311 -2.35 36.72 2.46
CA ARG A 311 -1.37 37.20 1.48
C ARG A 311 -2.07 38.03 0.40
N ALA A 312 -1.31 38.91 -0.26
CA ALA A 312 -1.84 39.78 -1.31
C ALA A 312 -2.39 39.00 -2.54
N SER A 313 -1.80 37.85 -2.85
CA SER A 313 -2.34 36.96 -3.89
C SER A 313 -3.61 36.28 -3.38
N LEU A 314 -4.78 36.72 -3.87
CA LEU A 314 -6.09 36.15 -3.51
C LEU A 314 -6.19 34.65 -3.82
N ARG A 315 -5.37 34.16 -4.76
CA ARG A 315 -5.34 32.76 -5.16
C ARG A 315 -4.51 31.88 -4.23
N SER A 316 -3.79 32.43 -3.26
CA SER A 316 -3.01 31.62 -2.32
C SER A 316 -3.89 30.63 -1.55
N GLU A 317 -3.48 29.37 -1.51
CA GLU A 317 -4.15 28.33 -0.71
C GLU A 317 -4.10 28.63 0.79
N HIS A 318 -3.06 29.34 1.26
CA HIS A 318 -2.99 29.83 2.64
C HIS A 318 -4.08 30.85 2.97
N ASN A 319 -4.54 31.66 2.01
CA ASN A 319 -5.68 32.55 2.24
C ASN A 319 -6.98 31.76 2.46
N ARG A 320 -7.08 30.57 1.88
CA ARG A 320 -8.27 29.70 1.94
C ARG A 320 -8.31 28.84 3.20
N GLY A 321 -7.19 28.77 3.94
CA GLY A 321 -7.01 27.86 5.07
C GLY A 321 -6.98 26.38 4.65
N SER A 322 -6.67 26.12 3.37
CA SER A 322 -6.61 24.80 2.72
C SER A 322 -5.19 24.40 2.34
N ALA A 323 -4.19 24.99 3.01
CA ALA A 323 -2.79 24.65 2.89
C ALA A 323 -2.13 24.50 4.26
N VAL A 324 -1.12 23.63 4.33
CA VAL A 324 -0.25 23.44 5.49
C VAL A 324 1.19 23.33 5.00
N ASP A 325 2.07 24.18 5.55
CA ASP A 325 3.52 24.08 5.35
C ASP A 325 4.14 23.40 6.58
N ILE A 326 5.00 22.40 6.38
CA ILE A 326 5.65 21.65 7.48
C ILE A 326 7.17 21.78 7.38
N ASN A 327 7.81 22.10 8.52
CA ASN A 327 9.27 22.15 8.67
C ASN A 327 9.99 22.86 7.50
N PRO A 328 9.67 24.13 7.17
CA PRO A 328 10.22 24.84 6.01
C PRO A 328 11.75 24.86 5.93
N PHE A 329 12.43 24.77 7.07
CA PHE A 329 13.90 24.74 7.14
C PHE A 329 14.52 23.55 6.37
N ALA A 330 13.92 22.34 6.48
CA ALA A 330 14.38 21.11 5.81
C ALA A 330 13.53 20.75 4.58
N ASN A 331 12.55 21.60 4.25
CA ASN A 331 11.57 21.36 3.19
C ASN A 331 11.38 22.63 2.37
N PRO A 332 12.34 22.96 1.49
CA PRO A 332 12.39 24.26 0.87
C PRO A 332 11.39 24.37 -0.28
N TYR A 333 11.04 25.62 -0.60
CA TYR A 333 10.53 25.96 -1.92
C TYR A 333 11.71 26.23 -2.85
N VAL A 334 11.78 25.47 -3.94
CA VAL A 334 12.86 25.44 -4.92
C VAL A 334 12.30 25.83 -6.28
N ASP A 335 12.91 26.80 -6.95
CA ASP A 335 12.52 27.15 -8.32
C ASP A 335 12.93 26.07 -9.33
N ALA A 336 12.49 26.22 -10.59
CA ALA A 336 12.80 25.26 -11.66
C ALA A 336 14.30 25.12 -11.97
N GLY A 337 15.12 26.10 -11.56
CA GLY A 337 16.58 26.08 -11.70
C GLY A 337 17.30 25.39 -10.54
N GLY A 338 16.58 24.91 -9.53
CA GLY A 338 17.15 24.29 -8.34
C GLY A 338 17.56 25.28 -7.25
N LYS A 339 17.23 26.56 -7.38
CA LYS A 339 17.55 27.57 -6.37
C LYS A 339 16.51 27.54 -5.25
N ILE A 340 16.98 27.45 -4.01
CA ILE A 340 16.14 27.60 -2.81
C ILE A 340 15.65 29.06 -2.71
N ILE A 341 14.34 29.23 -2.69
CA ILE A 341 13.65 30.52 -2.56
C ILE A 341 13.19 30.72 -1.10
N VAL A 342 12.75 29.66 -0.44
CA VAL A 342 12.36 29.64 0.98
C VAL A 342 12.86 28.34 1.60
N GLY A 343 13.31 28.38 2.86
CA GLY A 343 13.90 27.25 3.56
C GLY A 343 15.43 27.27 3.50
N ASP A 344 16.07 26.24 4.06
CA ASP A 344 17.53 26.20 4.22
C ASP A 344 18.16 25.09 3.37
N TYR A 345 17.63 23.87 3.47
CA TYR A 345 18.15 22.71 2.72
C TYR A 345 17.07 21.67 2.45
N TYR A 346 17.37 20.74 1.56
CA TYR A 346 16.63 19.50 1.37
C TYR A 346 17.59 18.31 1.38
N ASP A 347 17.42 17.41 2.33
CA ASP A 347 18.20 16.17 2.42
C ASP A 347 17.27 14.99 2.72
N PRO A 348 16.91 14.14 1.74
CA PRO A 348 16.03 12.99 1.95
C PRO A 348 16.49 11.99 3.03
N ALA A 349 17.75 12.03 3.45
CA ALA A 349 18.26 11.20 4.54
C ALA A 349 18.01 11.82 5.93
N ASP A 350 17.74 13.12 6.00
CA ASP A 350 17.40 13.84 7.22
C ASP A 350 15.95 13.54 7.63
N GLU A 351 15.73 13.25 8.92
CA GLU A 351 14.42 12.90 9.45
C GLU A 351 13.39 14.05 9.46
N TYR A 352 13.83 15.29 9.24
CA TYR A 352 13.00 16.47 9.06
C TYR A 352 12.70 16.77 7.59
N SER A 353 13.30 16.06 6.64
CA SER A 353 12.95 16.20 5.23
C SER A 353 11.77 15.30 4.87
N ILE A 354 10.81 15.86 4.16
CA ILE A 354 9.64 15.15 3.67
C ILE A 354 10.00 14.54 2.32
N THR A 355 9.77 13.24 2.23
CA THR A 355 9.96 12.46 1.00
C THR A 355 8.62 11.91 0.54
N ALA A 356 8.54 11.46 -0.71
CA ALA A 356 7.33 10.81 -1.23
C ALA A 356 6.86 9.60 -0.40
N SER A 357 7.76 8.95 0.35
CA SER A 357 7.46 7.82 1.24
C SER A 357 7.26 8.22 2.71
N SER A 358 7.27 9.51 3.04
CA SER A 358 7.06 9.98 4.41
C SER A 358 5.63 9.75 4.88
N ASP A 359 5.46 9.50 6.19
CA ASP A 359 4.13 9.44 6.83
C ASP A 359 3.32 10.71 6.57
N VAL A 360 4.00 11.86 6.48
CA VAL A 360 3.40 13.15 6.14
C VAL A 360 2.70 13.09 4.79
N VAL A 361 3.43 12.76 3.71
CA VAL A 361 2.86 12.71 2.35
C VAL A 361 1.70 11.75 2.27
N ARG A 362 1.86 10.56 2.87
CA ARG A 362 0.78 9.59 2.91
C ARG A 362 -0.46 10.10 3.64
N ALA A 363 -0.29 10.77 4.79
CA ALA A 363 -1.40 11.18 5.64
C ALA A 363 -2.24 12.24 4.94
N PHE A 364 -1.59 13.21 4.31
CA PHE A 364 -2.26 14.21 3.49
C PHE A 364 -2.95 13.59 2.27
N ALA A 365 -2.27 12.68 1.56
CA ALA A 365 -2.85 11.98 0.40
C ALA A 365 -4.10 11.15 0.77
N ALA A 366 -4.14 10.54 1.96
CA ALA A 366 -5.32 9.82 2.45
C ALA A 366 -6.55 10.70 2.67
N TYR A 367 -6.38 12.03 2.73
CA TYR A 367 -7.47 12.99 2.81
C TYR A 367 -7.66 13.77 1.50
N GLY A 368 -6.99 13.34 0.42
CA GLY A 368 -7.08 13.95 -0.90
C GLY A 368 -6.28 15.24 -1.07
N TRP A 369 -5.31 15.51 -0.19
CA TRP A 369 -4.41 16.65 -0.32
C TRP A 369 -3.21 16.29 -1.21
N GLY A 370 -2.76 17.26 -2.02
CA GLY A 370 -1.54 17.16 -2.82
C GLY A 370 -0.32 17.64 -2.05
N TRP A 371 0.86 17.16 -2.45
CA TRP A 371 2.16 17.60 -1.94
C TRP A 371 2.94 18.36 -3.03
N GLY A 372 3.59 19.46 -2.64
CA GLY A 372 4.33 20.34 -3.57
C GLY A 372 5.65 19.75 -4.04
N GLY A 373 6.16 18.71 -3.36
CA GLY A 373 7.37 17.98 -3.77
C GLY A 373 7.17 17.03 -4.96
N GLU A 374 5.94 16.85 -5.45
CA GLU A 374 5.64 15.94 -6.57
C GLU A 374 5.87 16.57 -7.96
N GLY A 375 6.23 17.86 -8.04
CA GLY A 375 6.53 18.52 -9.32
C GLY A 375 5.32 18.71 -10.23
N ARG A 376 4.12 18.83 -9.66
CA ARG A 376 2.88 19.05 -10.41
C ARG A 376 2.71 20.48 -10.93
N TRP A 377 3.52 21.41 -10.45
CA TRP A 377 3.43 22.82 -10.82
C TRP A 377 3.94 23.03 -12.24
N SER A 378 3.16 23.73 -13.07
CA SER A 378 3.55 24.02 -14.47
C SER A 378 4.82 24.86 -14.58
N SER A 379 5.25 25.51 -13.50
CA SER A 379 6.51 26.24 -13.42
C SER A 379 7.74 25.34 -13.36
N GLY A 380 7.59 24.05 -13.03
CA GLY A 380 8.71 23.15 -12.73
C GLY A 380 9.34 23.37 -11.34
N ALA A 381 8.76 24.24 -10.52
CA ALA A 381 9.19 24.47 -9.15
C ALA A 381 8.70 23.36 -8.21
N LEU A 382 9.42 23.14 -7.11
CA LEU A 382 9.12 22.14 -6.09
C LEU A 382 8.95 22.82 -4.74
N ASP A 383 7.84 22.56 -4.07
CA ASP A 383 7.58 23.11 -2.73
C ASP A 383 7.46 21.98 -1.72
N TYR A 384 8.59 21.58 -1.13
CA TYR A 384 8.67 20.37 -0.30
C TYR A 384 7.93 20.52 1.04
N MET A 385 7.74 21.74 1.54
CA MET A 385 6.98 21.99 2.78
C MET A 385 5.47 21.92 2.56
N HIS A 386 5.01 22.16 1.32
CA HIS A 386 3.65 22.57 1.05
C HIS A 386 2.70 21.39 0.78
N PHE A 387 1.58 21.40 1.50
CA PHE A 387 0.43 20.54 1.24
C PHE A 387 -0.80 21.39 1.00
N SER A 388 -1.62 21.02 0.02
CA SER A 388 -2.84 21.75 -0.27
C SER A 388 -3.97 20.86 -0.77
N LEU A 389 -5.20 21.29 -0.50
CA LEU A 389 -6.41 20.56 -0.91
C LEU A 389 -6.82 20.83 -2.36
N THR A 390 -6.73 22.09 -2.78
CA THR A 390 -7.32 22.52 -4.07
C THR A 390 -6.30 22.68 -5.20
N GLY A 391 -5.09 22.19 -4.98
CA GLY A 391 -4.07 22.00 -6.01
C GLY A 391 -2.67 22.31 -5.53
N THR A 392 -1.75 21.42 -5.87
CA THR A 392 -0.36 21.74 -6.17
C THR A 392 -0.24 21.78 -7.70
#